data_AF-A0A098G2K4-F1
#
_entry.id   AF-A0A098G2K4-F1
#
_cell.length_a   1.000
_cell.length_b   1.000
_cell.length_c   1.000
_cell.angle_alpha   90.00
_cell.angle_beta   90.00
_cell.angle_gamma   90.00
#
_symmetry.space_group_name_H-M   'P 1'
#
loop_
_entity.id
_entity.type
_entity.pdbx_description
1 polymer ?
#
loop_
_entity_poly.entity_id
_entity_poly.type
_entity_poly.pdbx_seq_one_letter_code
_entity_poly.pdbx_strand_id
1 'polypeptide(L)'
;MFDKLIKDLYKDFTDIKISLDASNIKNAKDVLASAAEKLQELINHAEDPIFVEIYEKQLSNAIGVFIEISMKVSFAFVYSLIDAYDKAVSAKDTTQATTILRQVEHETTFMQQSYLDAQRDGRSQTAAFIDFEKDFSYLLKNLEESKKNAVIEQMCTNFANAINFKETKQQFFYWSRSMAIETQPSNTLGESLSLK
;
A
#
# COMPACT_ATOMS: atom_id res chain seq x y z
N MET A 1 -38.02 -3.76 -15.10
CA MET A 1 -36.58 -3.54 -15.36
C MET A 1 -35.91 -2.95 -14.13
N PHE A 2 -36.35 -1.78 -13.65
CA PHE A 2 -35.82 -1.13 -12.44
C PHE A 2 -35.88 -1.98 -11.16
N ASP A 3 -36.98 -2.71 -10.92
CA ASP A 3 -37.05 -3.63 -9.77
C ASP A 3 -35.92 -4.66 -9.74
N LYS A 4 -35.54 -5.18 -10.91
CA LYS A 4 -34.43 -6.13 -11.04
C LYS A 4 -33.10 -5.44 -10.75
N LEU A 5 -32.88 -4.26 -11.33
CA LEU A 5 -31.66 -3.48 -11.15
C LEU A 5 -31.46 -3.10 -9.67
N ILE A 6 -32.51 -2.67 -8.98
CA ILE A 6 -32.50 -2.38 -7.54
C ILE A 6 -32.19 -3.64 -6.75
N LYS A 7 -32.87 -4.76 -7.03
CA LYS A 7 -32.62 -6.04 -6.34
C LYS A 7 -31.18 -6.50 -6.50
N ASP A 8 -30.65 -6.42 -7.72
CA ASP A 8 -29.26 -6.80 -8.02
C ASP A 8 -28.28 -5.86 -7.30
N LEU A 9 -28.57 -4.55 -7.22
CA LEU A 9 -27.76 -3.59 -6.46
C LEU A 9 -27.72 -3.90 -4.95
N TYR A 10 -28.85 -4.21 -4.31
CA TYR A 10 -28.87 -4.58 -2.89
C TYR A 10 -28.18 -5.94 -2.63
N LYS A 11 -28.21 -6.83 -3.62
CA LYS A 11 -27.41 -8.06 -3.56
C LYS A 11 -25.93 -7.72 -3.57
N ASP A 12 -25.47 -6.85 -4.48
CA ASP A 12 -24.07 -6.42 -4.51
C ASP A 12 -23.64 -5.78 -3.18
N PHE A 13 -24.48 -4.95 -2.56
CA PHE A 13 -24.21 -4.40 -1.22
C PHE A 13 -23.99 -5.48 -0.16
N THR A 14 -24.78 -6.55 -0.24
CA THR A 14 -24.65 -7.70 0.67
C THR A 14 -23.36 -8.48 0.38
N ASP A 15 -23.06 -8.73 -0.89
CA ASP A 15 -21.87 -9.47 -1.33
C ASP A 15 -20.57 -8.72 -0.99
N ILE A 16 -20.57 -7.38 -1.03
CA ILE A 16 -19.44 -6.55 -0.56
C ILE A 16 -19.22 -6.75 0.93
N LYS A 17 -20.28 -6.70 1.74
CA LYS A 17 -20.16 -6.90 3.19
C LYS A 17 -19.60 -8.29 3.51
N ILE A 18 -20.12 -9.34 2.87
CA ILE A 18 -19.60 -10.71 3.00
C ILE A 18 -18.11 -10.78 2.63
N SER A 19 -17.71 -10.07 1.58
CA SER A 19 -16.32 -10.03 1.13
C SER A 19 -15.40 -9.33 2.13
N LEU A 20 -15.86 -8.22 2.71
CA LEU A 20 -15.13 -7.50 3.76
C LEU A 20 -14.98 -8.36 5.02
N ASP A 21 -16.05 -9.04 5.46
CA ASP A 21 -16.01 -9.95 6.62
C ASP A 21 -15.04 -11.12 6.38
N ALA A 22 -14.93 -11.60 5.14
CA ALA A 22 -13.97 -12.62 4.72
C ALA A 22 -12.55 -12.07 4.44
N SER A 23 -12.29 -10.78 4.68
CA SER A 23 -11.03 -10.09 4.34
C SER A 23 -10.62 -10.17 2.86
N ASN A 24 -11.58 -10.45 1.96
CA ASN A 24 -11.36 -10.51 0.52
C ASN A 24 -11.54 -9.12 -0.11
N ILE A 25 -10.56 -8.25 0.13
CA ILE A 25 -10.60 -6.84 -0.26
C ILE A 25 -10.68 -6.66 -1.78
N LYS A 26 -9.98 -7.51 -2.54
CA LYS A 26 -10.03 -7.47 -4.01
C LYS A 26 -11.46 -7.70 -4.51
N ASN A 27 -12.12 -8.76 -4.04
CA ASN A 27 -13.50 -9.03 -4.43
C ASN A 27 -14.45 -7.93 -3.97
N ALA A 28 -14.26 -7.39 -2.77
CA ALA A 28 -15.05 -6.26 -2.28
C ALA A 28 -14.96 -5.04 -3.22
N LYS A 29 -13.76 -4.72 -3.74
CA LYS A 29 -13.58 -3.64 -4.73
C LYS A 29 -14.21 -3.95 -6.08
N ASP A 30 -14.04 -5.18 -6.58
CA ASP A 30 -14.58 -5.59 -7.88
C ASP A 30 -16.13 -5.54 -7.85
N VAL A 31 -16.76 -6.02 -6.77
CA VAL A 31 -18.22 -5.93 -6.59
C VAL A 31 -18.67 -4.48 -6.37
N LEU A 32 -17.91 -3.66 -5.64
CA LEU A 32 -18.22 -2.23 -5.46
C LEU A 32 -18.24 -1.48 -6.79
N ALA A 33 -17.29 -1.75 -7.68
CA ALA A 33 -17.28 -1.15 -9.03
C ALA A 33 -18.54 -1.54 -9.81
N SER A 34 -18.95 -2.81 -9.77
CA SER A 34 -20.18 -3.26 -10.41
C SER A 34 -21.44 -2.65 -9.78
N ALA A 35 -21.44 -2.41 -8.47
CA ALA A 35 -22.53 -1.70 -7.78
C ALA A 35 -22.59 -0.23 -8.20
N ALA A 36 -21.44 0.42 -8.38
CA ALA A 36 -21.34 1.81 -8.83
C ALA A 36 -21.95 1.99 -10.23
N GLU A 37 -21.66 1.06 -11.16
CA GLU A 37 -22.25 1.07 -12.51
C GLU A 37 -23.78 0.98 -12.46
N LYS A 38 -24.33 0.04 -11.68
CA LYS A 38 -25.79 -0.13 -11.52
C LYS A 38 -26.44 1.07 -10.84
N LEU A 39 -25.78 1.66 -9.85
CA LEU A 39 -26.27 2.87 -9.20
C LEU A 39 -26.27 4.06 -10.17
N GLN A 40 -25.23 4.21 -10.98
CA GLN A 40 -25.18 5.25 -12.01
C GLN A 40 -26.28 5.06 -13.05
N GLU A 41 -26.58 3.82 -13.46
CA GLU A 41 -27.71 3.52 -14.34
C GLU A 41 -29.03 4.01 -13.73
N LEU A 42 -29.28 3.74 -12.44
CA LEU A 42 -30.47 4.26 -11.75
C LEU A 42 -30.50 5.80 -11.69
N ILE A 43 -29.36 6.43 -11.40
CA ILE A 43 -29.24 7.90 -11.33
C ILE A 43 -29.57 8.55 -12.68
N ASN A 44 -29.17 7.92 -13.79
CA ASN A 44 -29.47 8.45 -15.14
C ASN A 44 -30.97 8.52 -15.44
N HIS A 45 -31.82 7.84 -14.66
CA HIS A 45 -33.27 7.89 -14.75
C HIS A 45 -33.92 8.81 -13.71
N ALA A 46 -33.14 9.50 -12.86
CA ALA A 46 -33.66 10.35 -11.79
C ALA A 46 -34.44 11.58 -12.28
N GLU A 47 -34.39 11.90 -13.58
CA GLU A 47 -35.18 12.97 -14.19
C GLU A 47 -36.49 12.47 -14.86
N ASP A 48 -36.69 11.15 -14.97
CA ASP A 48 -37.92 10.57 -15.52
C ASP A 48 -39.05 10.66 -14.47
N PRO A 49 -40.14 11.39 -14.75
CA PRO A 49 -41.23 11.58 -13.80
C PRO A 49 -41.86 10.27 -13.30
N ILE A 50 -41.97 9.26 -14.17
CA ILE A 50 -42.55 7.95 -13.82
C ILE A 50 -41.57 7.19 -12.90
N PHE A 51 -40.27 7.33 -13.14
CA PHE A 51 -39.27 6.74 -12.27
C PHE A 51 -39.27 7.38 -10.88
N VAL A 52 -39.27 8.71 -10.81
CA VAL A 52 -39.24 9.46 -9.54
C VAL A 52 -40.45 9.10 -8.68
N GLU A 53 -41.65 9.10 -9.25
CA GLU A 53 -42.89 8.78 -8.53
C GLU A 53 -42.83 7.40 -7.84
N ILE A 54 -42.15 6.43 -8.45
CA ILE A 54 -42.14 5.04 -7.99
C ILE A 54 -40.88 4.72 -7.17
N TYR A 55 -39.71 5.27 -7.51
CA TYR A 55 -38.40 4.77 -7.07
C TYR A 55 -37.52 5.78 -6.34
N GLU A 56 -37.91 7.06 -6.21
CA GLU A 56 -37.08 8.11 -5.59
C GLU A 56 -36.55 7.70 -4.21
N LYS A 57 -37.43 7.12 -3.38
CA LYS A 57 -37.07 6.67 -2.03
C LYS A 57 -36.06 5.51 -2.06
N GLN A 58 -36.24 4.53 -2.95
CA GLN A 58 -35.26 3.44 -3.07
C GLN A 58 -33.92 3.93 -3.60
N LEU A 59 -33.91 4.85 -4.56
CA LEU A 59 -32.70 5.45 -5.09
C LEU A 59 -31.94 6.23 -4.00
N SER A 60 -32.63 7.11 -3.27
CA SER A 60 -32.04 7.86 -2.17
C SER A 60 -31.43 6.94 -1.10
N ASN A 61 -32.15 5.87 -0.72
CA ASN A 61 -31.62 4.88 0.22
C ASN A 61 -30.41 4.13 -0.36
N ALA A 62 -30.46 3.74 -1.63
CA ALA A 62 -29.35 3.03 -2.28
C ALA A 62 -28.09 3.91 -2.37
N ILE A 63 -28.22 5.21 -2.64
CA ILE A 63 -27.11 6.17 -2.61
C ILE A 63 -26.49 6.22 -1.20
N GLY A 64 -27.32 6.34 -0.16
CA GLY A 64 -26.85 6.37 1.23
C GLY A 64 -26.07 5.12 1.60
N VAL A 65 -26.61 3.93 1.29
CA VAL A 65 -25.96 2.64 1.55
C VAL A 65 -24.66 2.49 0.74
N PHE A 66 -24.67 2.91 -0.53
CA PHE A 66 -23.48 2.85 -1.38
C PHE A 66 -22.34 3.71 -0.82
N ILE A 67 -22.63 4.93 -0.35
CA ILE A 67 -21.62 5.82 0.26
C ILE A 67 -21.02 5.17 1.51
N GLU A 68 -21.86 4.61 2.39
CA GLU A 68 -21.41 3.93 3.60
C GLU A 68 -20.50 2.74 3.30
N ILE A 69 -20.91 1.88 2.37
CA ILE A 69 -20.13 0.70 1.99
C ILE A 69 -18.84 1.11 1.27
N SER A 70 -18.90 2.11 0.39
CA SER A 70 -17.72 2.63 -0.32
C SER A 70 -16.64 3.10 0.66
N MET A 71 -17.04 3.86 1.68
CA MET A 71 -16.08 4.35 2.68
C MET A 71 -15.44 3.20 3.46
N LYS A 72 -16.22 2.19 3.86
CA LYS A 72 -15.70 0.97 4.52
C LYS A 72 -14.71 0.22 3.64
N VAL A 73 -15.02 0.07 2.35
CA VAL A 73 -14.10 -0.56 1.38
C VAL A 73 -12.82 0.26 1.22
N SER A 74 -12.91 1.60 1.15
CA SER A 74 -11.74 2.48 1.07
C SER A 74 -10.81 2.32 2.27
N PHE A 75 -11.33 2.33 3.51
CA PHE A 75 -10.54 2.08 4.70
C PHE A 75 -9.85 0.72 4.66
N ALA A 76 -10.61 -0.35 4.36
CA ALA A 76 -10.07 -1.69 4.29
C ALA A 76 -8.99 -1.83 3.20
N PHE A 77 -9.19 -1.17 2.06
CA PHE A 77 -8.22 -1.14 0.98
C PHE A 77 -6.93 -0.42 1.38
N VAL A 78 -7.02 0.76 2.00
CA VAL A 78 -5.81 1.48 2.42
C VAL A 78 -5.04 0.70 3.49
N TYR A 79 -5.71 0.07 4.46
CA TYR A 79 -5.03 -0.83 5.39
C TYR A 79 -4.33 -1.99 4.68
N SER A 80 -4.96 -2.58 3.66
CA SER A 80 -4.31 -3.64 2.87
C SER A 80 -3.10 -3.14 2.08
N LEU A 81 -3.11 -1.88 1.63
CA LEU A 81 -1.96 -1.26 0.98
C LEU A 81 -0.83 -0.98 1.97
N ILE A 82 -1.13 -0.57 3.21
CA ILE A 82 -0.11 -0.39 4.26
C ILE A 82 0.58 -1.73 4.56
N ASP A 83 -0.18 -2.81 4.72
CA ASP A 83 0.39 -4.16 4.90
C ASP A 83 1.23 -4.61 3.69
N ALA A 84 0.77 -4.32 2.47
CA ALA A 84 1.54 -4.60 1.25
C ALA A 84 2.83 -3.77 1.16
N TYR A 85 2.80 -2.52 1.63
CA TYR A 85 3.98 -1.65 1.73
C TYR A 85 5.01 -2.24 2.69
N ASP A 86 4.58 -2.65 3.89
CA ASP A 86 5.46 -3.26 4.88
C ASP A 86 6.11 -4.54 4.34
N LYS A 87 5.35 -5.38 3.62
CA LYS A 87 5.88 -6.57 2.94
C LYS A 87 6.92 -6.23 1.88
N ALA A 88 6.68 -5.20 1.06
CA ALA A 88 7.63 -4.77 0.03
C ALA A 88 8.93 -4.23 0.66
N VAL A 89 8.82 -3.47 1.76
CA VAL A 89 9.97 -2.98 2.53
C VAL A 89 10.80 -4.15 3.07
N SER A 90 10.18 -5.13 3.72
CA SER A 90 10.91 -6.30 4.24
C SER A 90 11.50 -7.17 3.13
N ALA A 91 10.88 -7.22 1.96
CA ALA A 91 11.43 -7.85 0.76
C ALA A 91 12.54 -7.02 0.09
N LYS A 92 12.83 -5.81 0.57
CA LYS A 92 13.77 -4.84 -0.01
C LYS A 92 13.42 -4.42 -1.44
N ASP A 93 12.15 -4.54 -1.82
CA ASP A 93 11.63 -4.07 -3.10
C ASP A 93 11.23 -2.59 -2.99
N THR A 94 12.22 -1.71 -3.16
CA THR A 94 12.05 -0.26 -3.04
C THR A 94 11.14 0.31 -4.12
N THR A 95 11.13 -0.28 -5.32
CA THR A 95 10.27 0.14 -6.43
C THR A 95 8.80 -0.16 -6.11
N GLN A 96 8.51 -1.37 -5.64
CA GLN A 96 7.17 -1.75 -5.24
C GLN A 96 6.70 -0.95 -4.02
N ALA A 97 7.53 -0.81 -2.98
CA ALA A 97 7.20 -0.03 -1.79
C ALA A 97 6.85 1.43 -2.15
N THR A 98 7.64 2.07 -3.02
CA THR A 98 7.37 3.44 -3.49
C THR A 98 6.06 3.53 -4.27
N THR A 99 5.77 2.54 -5.10
CA THR A 99 4.53 2.49 -5.89
C THR A 99 3.30 2.35 -4.99
N ILE A 100 3.37 1.47 -3.99
CA ILE A 100 2.29 1.26 -3.01
C ILE A 100 2.08 2.53 -2.17
N LEU A 101 3.16 3.18 -1.73
CA LEU A 101 3.04 4.40 -0.93
C LEU A 101 2.28 5.51 -1.68
N ARG A 102 2.56 5.69 -2.98
CA ARG A 102 1.79 6.63 -3.81
C ARG A 102 0.31 6.27 -3.93
N GLN A 103 -0.01 4.97 -3.96
CA GLN A 103 -1.40 4.52 -3.95
C GLN A 103 -2.09 4.85 -2.62
N VAL A 104 -1.40 4.62 -1.49
CA VAL A 104 -1.90 5.02 -0.16
C VAL A 104 -2.17 6.52 -0.11
N GLU A 105 -1.24 7.35 -0.59
CA GLU A 105 -1.39 8.81 -0.63
C GLU A 105 -2.57 9.25 -1.50
N HIS A 106 -2.75 8.62 -2.66
CA HIS A 106 -3.88 8.91 -3.54
C HIS A 106 -5.22 8.60 -2.87
N GLU A 107 -5.37 7.40 -2.30
CA GLU A 107 -6.60 6.96 -1.67
C GLU A 107 -6.93 7.77 -0.40
N THR A 108 -5.92 8.08 0.43
CA THR A 108 -6.12 8.91 1.63
C THR A 108 -6.53 10.33 1.28
N THR A 109 -5.96 10.92 0.22
CA THR A 109 -6.38 12.23 -0.29
C THR A 109 -7.84 12.19 -0.76
N PHE A 110 -8.22 11.15 -1.51
CA PHE A 110 -9.60 10.98 -1.97
C PHE A 110 -10.58 10.84 -0.81
N MET A 111 -10.26 10.03 0.20
CA MET A 111 -11.09 9.85 1.40
C MET A 111 -11.27 11.17 2.15
N GLN A 112 -10.19 11.92 2.35
CA GLN A 112 -10.24 13.22 3.02
C GLN A 112 -11.12 14.21 2.24
N GLN A 113 -10.95 14.30 0.91
CA GLN A 113 -11.77 15.17 0.09
C GLN A 113 -13.25 14.78 0.16
N SER A 114 -13.56 13.49 0.09
CA SER A 114 -14.93 12.98 0.20
C SER A 114 -15.58 13.35 1.54
N TYR A 115 -14.82 13.32 2.63
CA TYR A 115 -15.29 13.76 3.94
C TYR A 115 -15.53 15.27 4.00
N LEU A 116 -14.62 16.08 3.45
CA LEU A 116 -14.80 17.54 3.37
C LEU A 116 -16.02 17.92 2.54
N ASP A 117 -16.30 17.19 1.46
CA ASP A 117 -17.51 17.35 0.65
C ASP A 117 -18.75 17.02 1.49
N ALA A 118 -18.73 15.89 2.21
CA ALA A 118 -19.81 15.52 3.11
C ALA A 118 -20.03 16.54 4.23
N GLN A 119 -18.98 17.15 4.78
CA GLN A 119 -19.10 18.23 5.77
C GLN A 119 -19.79 19.46 5.18
N ARG A 120 -19.37 19.88 3.98
CA ARG A 120 -19.98 21.04 3.29
C ARG A 120 -21.46 20.83 3.00
N ASP A 121 -21.85 19.60 2.70
CA ASP A 121 -23.25 19.23 2.44
C ASP A 121 -24.06 18.94 3.71
N GLY A 122 -23.47 19.09 4.90
CA GLY A 122 -24.14 18.76 6.18
C GLY A 122 -24.37 17.26 6.41
N ARG A 123 -23.65 16.40 5.67
CA ARG A 123 -23.73 14.93 5.71
C ARG A 123 -22.66 14.27 6.60
N SER A 124 -21.86 15.04 7.32
CA SER A 124 -20.79 14.51 8.19
C SER A 124 -21.29 13.65 9.35
N GLN A 125 -22.55 13.80 9.75
CA GLN A 125 -23.19 13.00 10.80
C GLN A 125 -23.87 11.73 10.27
N THR A 126 -23.74 11.43 8.99
CA THR A 126 -24.27 10.17 8.42
C THR A 126 -23.42 8.98 8.83
N ALA A 127 -23.99 7.78 8.77
CA ALA A 127 -23.32 6.54 9.16
C ALA A 127 -21.97 6.31 8.46
N ALA A 128 -21.80 6.80 7.24
CA ALA A 128 -20.56 6.72 6.48
C ALA A 128 -19.41 7.55 7.06
N PHE A 129 -19.71 8.62 7.80
CA PHE A 129 -18.75 9.65 8.17
C PHE A 129 -18.69 9.98 9.67
N ILE A 130 -19.62 9.45 10.48
CA ILE A 130 -19.73 9.79 11.90
C ILE A 130 -18.44 9.52 12.70
N ASP A 131 -17.73 8.45 12.37
CA ASP A 131 -16.45 8.08 13.00
C ASP A 131 -15.23 8.42 12.11
N PHE A 132 -15.43 9.11 10.98
CA PHE A 132 -14.40 9.31 9.97
C PHE A 132 -13.15 9.98 10.53
N GLU A 133 -13.27 11.08 11.27
CA GLU A 133 -12.10 11.82 11.79
C GLU A 133 -11.23 10.94 12.68
N LYS A 134 -11.88 10.14 13.52
CA LYS A 134 -11.23 9.20 14.43
C LYS A 134 -10.54 8.08 13.65
N ASP A 135 -11.27 7.41 12.77
CA ASP A 135 -10.77 6.26 12.01
C ASP A 135 -9.67 6.66 11.03
N PHE A 136 -9.82 7.82 10.38
CA PHE A 136 -8.81 8.41 9.50
C PHE A 136 -7.54 8.79 10.27
N SER A 137 -7.67 9.35 11.47
CA SER A 137 -6.52 9.64 12.32
C SER A 137 -5.76 8.37 12.73
N TYR A 138 -6.47 7.28 13.04
CA TYR A 138 -5.84 5.99 13.32
C TYR A 138 -5.13 5.42 12.10
N LEU A 139 -5.76 5.49 10.93
CA LEU A 139 -5.17 5.05 9.67
C LEU A 139 -3.85 5.78 9.36
N LEU A 140 -3.84 7.11 9.48
CA LEU A 140 -2.62 7.91 9.28
C LEU A 140 -1.54 7.56 10.29
N LYS A 141 -1.91 7.32 11.55
CA LYS A 141 -0.96 6.90 12.58
C LYS A 141 -0.31 5.56 12.22
N ASN A 142 -1.09 4.58 11.76
CA ASN A 142 -0.57 3.28 11.32
C ASN A 142 0.40 3.43 10.15
N LEU A 143 0.06 4.26 9.15
CA LEU A 143 0.95 4.56 8.03
C LEU A 143 2.28 5.19 8.50
N GLU A 144 2.24 6.13 9.44
CA GLU A 144 3.44 6.75 9.99
C GLU A 144 4.30 5.78 10.81
N GLU A 145 3.68 4.83 11.52
CA GLU A 145 4.40 3.74 12.20
C GLU A 145 5.10 2.81 11.18
N SER A 146 4.41 2.40 10.12
CA SER A 146 4.98 1.62 9.01
C SER A 146 6.17 2.32 8.35
N LYS A 147 6.06 3.62 8.03
CA LYS A 147 7.17 4.41 7.47
C LYS A 147 8.37 4.47 8.41
N LYS A 148 8.16 4.65 9.71
CA LYS A 148 9.26 4.66 10.70
C LYS A 148 9.96 3.31 10.77
N ASN A 149 9.21 2.22 10.76
CA ASN A 149 9.75 0.86 10.75
C ASN A 149 10.61 0.62 9.51
N ALA A 150 10.16 1.09 8.34
CA ALA A 150 10.93 0.99 7.09
C ALA A 150 12.28 1.70 7.17
N VAL A 151 12.33 2.89 7.77
CA VAL A 151 13.59 3.64 8.00
C VAL A 151 14.53 2.84 8.91
N ILE A 152 14.01 2.29 10.01
CA ILE A 152 14.80 1.49 10.95
C ILE A 152 15.35 0.23 10.24
N GLU A 153 14.53 -0.47 9.46
CA GLU A 153 14.96 -1.66 8.72
C GLU A 153 16.05 -1.35 7.70
N GLN A 154 15.95 -0.20 7.02
CA GLN A 154 16.99 0.30 6.13
C GLN A 154 18.28 0.62 6.89
N MET A 155 18.20 1.29 8.05
CA MET A 155 19.35 1.57 8.89
C MET A 155 20.04 0.29 9.37
N CYS A 156 19.27 -0.69 9.84
CA CYS A 156 19.78 -2.00 10.26
C CYS A 156 20.45 -2.74 9.09
N THR A 157 19.88 -2.68 7.89
CA THR A 157 20.48 -3.27 6.67
C THR A 157 21.79 -2.57 6.31
N ASN A 158 21.83 -1.24 6.33
CA ASN A 158 23.04 -0.47 6.07
C ASN A 158 24.14 -0.76 7.10
N PHE A 159 23.77 -0.86 8.38
CA PHE A 159 24.68 -1.24 9.45
C PHE A 159 25.22 -2.66 9.26
N ALA A 160 24.36 -3.64 8.97
CA ALA A 160 24.75 -5.02 8.70
C ALA A 160 25.72 -5.13 7.52
N ASN A 161 25.51 -4.34 6.46
CA ASN A 161 26.42 -4.26 5.33
C ASN A 161 27.75 -3.59 5.70
N ALA A 162 27.73 -2.52 6.49
CA ALA A 162 28.93 -1.81 6.93
C ALA A 162 29.84 -2.68 7.83
N ILE A 163 29.26 -3.58 8.63
CA ILE A 163 30.00 -4.53 9.48
C ILE A 163 30.32 -5.86 8.78
N ASN A 164 29.89 -6.04 7.53
CA ASN A 164 30.18 -7.25 6.75
C ASN A 164 31.60 -7.17 6.15
N PHE A 165 32.61 -7.51 6.96
CA PHE A 165 34.02 -7.52 6.57
C PHE A 165 34.43 -8.65 5.60
N LYS A 166 33.50 -9.36 4.95
CA LYS A 166 33.86 -10.45 4.02
C LYS A 166 34.65 -9.95 2.82
N GLU A 167 34.26 -8.81 2.24
CA GLU A 167 34.99 -8.16 1.14
C GLU A 167 36.32 -7.56 1.62
N THR A 168 36.33 -6.93 2.80
CA THR A 168 37.55 -6.38 3.40
C THR A 168 38.58 -7.47 3.74
N LYS A 169 38.14 -8.64 4.24
CA LYS A 169 39.01 -9.80 4.45
C LYS A 169 39.65 -10.27 3.15
N GLN A 170 38.91 -10.39 2.06
CA GLN A 170 39.49 -10.82 0.78
C GLN A 170 40.59 -9.88 0.29
N GLN A 171 40.42 -8.56 0.46
CA GLN A 171 41.45 -7.58 0.08
C GLN A 171 42.69 -7.62 1.01
N PHE A 172 42.51 -7.73 2.33
CA PHE A 172 43.64 -7.87 3.28
C PHE A 172 44.43 -9.17 3.08
N PHE A 173 43.76 -10.28 2.74
CA PHE A 173 44.41 -11.57 2.52
C PHE A 173 45.02 -11.71 1.11
N TYR A 174 44.54 -10.97 0.11
CA TYR A 174 45.19 -10.90 -1.20
C TYR A 174 46.48 -10.06 -1.16
N TRP A 175 46.47 -8.91 -0.48
CA TRP A 175 47.68 -8.08 -0.35
C TRP A 175 48.77 -8.72 0.50
N SER A 176 48.40 -9.48 1.54
CA SER A 176 49.39 -10.19 2.37
C SER A 176 49.99 -11.43 1.68
N ARG A 177 49.35 -11.98 0.64
CA ARG A 177 49.94 -13.07 -0.18
C ARG A 177 50.85 -12.57 -1.29
N SER A 178 50.57 -11.43 -1.90
CA SER A 178 51.41 -10.88 -2.99
C SER A 178 52.73 -10.29 -2.52
N MET A 179 52.86 -9.90 -1.24
CA MET A 179 54.15 -9.41 -0.68
C MET A 179 55.08 -10.52 -0.16
N ALA A 180 54.66 -11.78 -0.16
CA ALA A 180 55.48 -12.89 0.32
C ALA A 180 56.36 -13.54 -0.77
N ILE A 181 56.34 -13.02 -2.01
CA ILE A 181 57.10 -13.55 -3.15
C ILE A 181 57.96 -12.42 -3.75
N GLU A 182 58.90 -11.87 -2.99
CA GLU A 182 60.06 -11.17 -3.53
C GLU A 182 61.04 -10.87 -2.39
N THR A 183 61.97 -11.79 -2.15
CA THR A 183 63.31 -11.56 -1.59
C THR A 183 64.01 -12.92 -1.41
N GLN A 184 64.44 -13.52 -2.51
CA GLN A 184 65.61 -14.41 -2.47
C GLN A 184 66.83 -13.59 -2.90
N PRO A 185 67.82 -13.36 -2.03
CA PRO A 185 69.12 -12.88 -2.47
C PRO A 185 69.86 -14.06 -3.13
N SER A 186 70.11 -13.94 -4.43
CA SER A 186 71.01 -14.84 -5.16
C SER A 186 72.45 -14.62 -4.70
N ASN A 187 72.91 -15.44 -3.75
CA ASN A 187 74.34 -15.59 -3.47
C ASN A 187 74.92 -16.55 -4.51
N THR A 188 75.58 -16.01 -5.53
CA THR A 188 76.59 -16.75 -6.30
C THR A 188 77.98 -16.33 -5.81
N LEU A 189 78.63 -17.26 -5.11
CA LEU A 189 80.05 -17.23 -4.75
C LEU A 189 80.90 -17.05 -6.03
N GLY A 190 81.68 -15.97 -6.07
CA GLY A 190 82.91 -15.89 -6.85
C GLY A 190 84.08 -16.15 -5.91
N GLU A 191 84.64 -17.36 -5.96
CA GLU A 191 85.99 -17.64 -5.46
C GLU A 191 86.99 -17.52 -6.63
N SER A 192 88.24 -17.20 -6.27
CA SER A 192 89.44 -16.98 -7.12
C SER A 192 89.63 -15.50 -7.52
N LEU A 193 90.71 -14.77 -7.21
CA LEU A 193 92.10 -15.12 -6.88
C LEU A 193 92.85 -13.95 -6.21
N SER A 194 93.81 -14.28 -5.35
CA SER A 194 95.04 -13.53 -5.01
C SER A 194 95.80 -14.41 -3.99
N LEU A 195 97.05 -14.88 -4.15
CA LEU A 195 98.25 -14.42 -4.84
C LEU A 195 99.23 -15.62 -5.01
N LYS A 196 99.90 -15.72 -6.16
CA LYS A 196 101.37 -15.54 -6.34
C LYS A 196 101.78 -15.81 -7.78
#